data_AF-Z4YM12-F1
#
_entry.id   AF-Z4YM12-F1
#
_cell.length_a   1.000
_cell.length_b   1.000
_cell.length_c   1.000
_cell.angle_alpha   90.00
_cell.angle_beta   90.00
_cell.angle_gamma   90.00
#
_symmetry.space_group_name_H-M   'P 1'
#
loop_
_entity.id
_entity.type
_entity.pdbx_description
1 polymer ?
#
loop_
_entity_poly.entity_id
_entity_poly.type
_entity_poly.pdbx_seq_one_letter_code
_entity_poly.pdbx_strand_id
1 'polypeptide(L)'
;MASKGLPLYLATLLTGLLECIGFAGVLFGWTSLLFVFKAENYFSEPCEQDCLLQSNVTGPSDLKAQDEKFSLIFTLASFMNNFMTFPTGYIFDRFKTTVARLIAIFFYTCATIIIAFTSANTAMLLFLAMPMLAVGGILFLITNLQIGNLFGKHRSTIITLYNGAFDSS
;
A
#
# COMPACT_ATOMS: atom_id res chain seq x y z
N MET A 1 22.71 34.27 -5.37
CA MET A 1 23.09 33.26 -4.37
C MET A 1 22.24 31.96 -4.46
N ALA A 2 21.69 31.61 -5.63
CA ALA A 2 20.67 30.55 -5.78
C ALA A 2 21.13 29.26 -6.50
N SER A 3 22.39 29.18 -6.95
CA SER A 3 22.82 28.09 -7.86
C SER A 3 23.23 26.79 -7.14
N LYS A 4 23.63 26.84 -5.86
CA LYS A 4 24.14 25.65 -5.15
C LYS A 4 23.05 24.72 -4.57
N GLY A 5 21.80 25.17 -4.44
CA GLY A 5 20.69 24.37 -3.88
C GLY A 5 19.86 23.61 -4.91
N LEU A 6 19.86 24.06 -6.17
CA LEU A 6 19.07 23.46 -7.25
C LEU A 6 19.36 21.97 -7.51
N PRO A 7 20.62 21.49 -7.59
CA PRO A 7 20.88 20.07 -7.82
C PRO A 7 20.40 19.21 -6.65
N LEU A 8 20.50 19.72 -5.41
CA LEU A 8 20.01 19.03 -4.23
C LEU A 8 18.48 18.91 -4.25
N TYR A 9 17.77 19.99 -4.61
CA TYR A 9 16.30 19.98 -4.67
C TYR A 9 15.80 19.03 -5.75
N LEU A 10 16.45 19.00 -6.91
CA LEU A 10 16.12 18.07 -7.98
C LEU A 10 16.40 16.62 -7.58
N ALA A 11 17.54 16.36 -6.92
CA ALA A 11 17.85 15.04 -6.39
C ALA A 11 16.78 14.57 -5.40
N THR A 12 16.39 15.41 -4.43
CA THR A 12 15.33 15.10 -3.45
C THR A 12 14.01 14.81 -4.13
N LEU A 13 13.65 15.58 -5.16
CA LEU A 13 12.44 15.35 -5.96
C LEU A 13 12.48 13.98 -6.66
N LEU A 14 13.58 13.67 -7.36
CA LEU A 14 13.71 12.40 -8.08
C LEU A 14 13.70 11.21 -7.13
N THR A 15 14.40 11.28 -6.00
CA THR A 15 14.39 10.20 -5.00
C THR A 15 13.03 10.01 -4.37
N GLY A 16 12.30 11.10 -4.09
CA GLY A 16 10.93 11.01 -3.58
C GLY A 16 9.98 10.40 -4.60
N LEU A 17 10.10 10.76 -5.89
CA LEU A 17 9.24 10.19 -6.93
C LEU A 17 9.47 8.69 -7.09
N LEU A 18 10.74 8.26 -7.06
CA LEU A 18 11.09 6.84 -7.05
C LEU A 18 10.53 6.12 -5.83
N GLU A 19 10.56 6.76 -4.65
CA GLU A 19 9.94 6.21 -3.44
C GLU A 19 8.42 6.06 -3.61
N CYS A 20 7.73 7.07 -4.17
CA CYS A 20 6.29 6.97 -4.40
C CYS A 20 5.92 5.87 -5.41
N ILE A 21 6.65 5.78 -6.52
CA ILE A 21 6.43 4.74 -7.55
C ILE A 21 6.73 3.35 -6.98
N GLY A 22 7.79 3.20 -6.18
CA GLY A 22 8.20 1.89 -5.69
C GLY A 22 7.37 1.39 -4.52
N PHE A 23 6.91 2.29 -3.65
CA PHE A 23 6.43 1.91 -2.33
C PHE A 23 5.10 2.52 -1.92
N ALA A 24 4.72 3.69 -2.42
CA ALA A 24 3.62 4.41 -1.80
C ALA A 24 2.23 3.87 -2.21
N GLY A 25 1.99 3.55 -3.49
CA GLY A 25 0.65 3.21 -3.97
C GLY A 25 0.43 1.74 -4.36
N VAL A 26 1.14 0.78 -3.75
CA VAL A 26 0.99 -0.66 -4.03
C VAL A 26 -0.48 -1.14 -3.96
N LEU A 27 -1.32 -0.47 -3.16
CA LEU A 27 -2.76 -0.76 -3.08
C LEU A 27 -3.51 -0.50 -4.40
N PHE A 28 -3.07 0.44 -5.24
CA PHE A 28 -3.71 0.68 -6.55
C PHE A 28 -3.40 -0.42 -7.57
N GLY A 29 -2.23 -1.05 -7.46
CA GLY A 29 -1.87 -2.27 -8.17
C GLY A 29 -2.55 -3.55 -7.66
N TRP A 30 -3.58 -3.45 -6.80
CA TRP A 30 -4.24 -4.60 -6.15
C TRP A 30 -4.70 -5.68 -7.14
N THR A 31 -5.19 -5.31 -8.32
CA THR A 31 -5.64 -6.29 -9.33
C THR A 31 -4.50 -7.21 -9.81
N SER A 32 -3.29 -6.69 -9.91
CA SER A 32 -2.09 -7.47 -10.21
C SER A 32 -1.69 -8.36 -9.04
N LEU A 33 -1.77 -7.85 -7.81
CA LEU A 33 -1.44 -8.61 -6.60
C LEU A 33 -2.42 -9.75 -6.35
N LEU A 34 -3.72 -9.51 -6.59
CA LEU A 34 -4.78 -10.53 -6.52
C LEU A 34 -4.48 -11.73 -7.42
N PHE A 35 -4.02 -11.47 -8.64
CA PHE A 35 -3.67 -12.54 -9.57
C PHE A 35 -2.58 -13.44 -8.99
N VAL A 36 -1.56 -12.85 -8.36
CA VAL A 36 -0.47 -13.59 -7.70
C VAL A 36 -0.99 -14.38 -6.50
N PHE A 37 -1.79 -13.77 -5.62
CA PHE A 37 -2.35 -14.49 -4.45
C PHE A 37 -3.22 -15.68 -4.86
N LYS A 38 -4.03 -15.53 -5.92
CA LYS A 38 -4.82 -16.63 -6.46
C LYS A 38 -3.95 -17.73 -7.06
N ALA A 39 -2.88 -17.37 -7.78
CA ALA A 39 -1.91 -18.34 -8.32
C ALA A 39 -1.21 -19.14 -7.22
N GLU A 40 -0.93 -18.51 -6.08
CA GLU A 40 -0.34 -19.13 -4.88
C GLU A 40 -1.36 -19.86 -4.00
N ASN A 41 -2.60 -20.05 -4.46
CA ASN A 41 -3.67 -20.76 -3.76
C ASN A 41 -4.06 -20.19 -2.39
N TYR A 42 -3.94 -18.87 -2.21
CA TYR A 42 -4.36 -18.22 -0.97
C TYR A 42 -5.88 -18.31 -0.76
N PHE A 43 -6.31 -18.71 0.44
CA PHE A 43 -7.72 -18.96 0.78
C PHE A 43 -8.41 -20.03 -0.07
N SER A 44 -7.66 -20.82 -0.85
CA SER A 44 -8.18 -22.04 -1.45
C SER A 44 -8.40 -23.05 -0.33
N GLU A 45 -9.65 -23.38 -0.02
CA GLU A 45 -9.92 -24.50 0.86
C GLU A 45 -9.50 -25.78 0.14
N PRO A 46 -8.70 -26.67 0.75
CA PRO A 46 -8.59 -28.02 0.24
C PRO A 46 -10.00 -28.58 0.28
N CYS A 47 -10.55 -28.97 -0.88
CA CYS A 47 -11.75 -29.77 -0.90
C CYS A 47 -11.45 -31.03 -0.08
N GLU A 48 -11.93 -31.05 1.16
CA GLU A 48 -11.90 -32.25 1.98
C GLU A 48 -12.74 -33.32 1.26
N GLN A 49 -12.33 -34.57 1.43
CA GLN A 49 -12.74 -35.77 0.70
C GLN A 49 -14.27 -35.97 0.52
N ASP A 50 -15.11 -35.17 1.17
CA ASP A 50 -16.56 -35.17 1.08
C ASP A 50 -17.13 -34.55 -0.22
N CYS A 51 -16.34 -33.82 -1.03
CA CYS A 51 -16.85 -33.35 -2.34
C CYS A 51 -17.04 -34.49 -3.36
N LEU A 52 -16.47 -35.69 -3.12
CA LEU A 52 -16.58 -36.82 -4.07
C LEU A 52 -17.84 -37.67 -3.88
N LEU A 53 -18.58 -37.49 -2.77
CA LEU A 53 -19.76 -38.32 -2.48
C LEU A 53 -21.09 -37.59 -2.64
N GLN A 54 -21.09 -36.27 -2.82
CA GLN A 54 -22.31 -35.51 -3.11
C GLN A 54 -22.11 -34.60 -4.33
N SER A 55 -22.50 -35.14 -5.48
CA SER A 55 -23.06 -34.40 -6.62
C SER A 55 -22.13 -33.37 -7.29
N ASN A 56 -21.58 -33.74 -8.46
CA ASN A 56 -21.54 -33.00 -9.74
C ASN A 56 -21.66 -31.44 -9.76
N VAL A 57 -21.15 -30.75 -8.75
CA VAL A 57 -21.20 -29.30 -8.56
C VAL A 57 -19.89 -28.90 -7.87
N THR A 58 -18.80 -28.95 -8.63
CA THR A 58 -17.67 -28.04 -8.41
C THR A 58 -18.20 -26.63 -8.68
N GLY A 59 -18.88 -26.07 -7.70
CA GLY A 59 -19.77 -24.93 -7.86
C GLY A 59 -19.05 -23.57 -7.77
N PRO A 60 -19.63 -22.52 -8.37
CA PRO A 60 -19.17 -21.13 -8.26
C PRO A 60 -19.18 -20.54 -6.82
N SER A 61 -19.54 -21.31 -5.79
CA SER A 61 -19.65 -20.86 -4.40
C SER A 61 -18.29 -20.64 -3.71
N ASP A 62 -17.30 -21.51 -3.94
CA ASP A 62 -16.01 -21.42 -3.24
C ASP A 62 -15.15 -20.29 -3.80
N LEU A 63 -15.19 -20.11 -5.13
CA LEU A 63 -14.58 -18.96 -5.80
C LEU A 63 -15.19 -17.64 -5.30
N LYS A 64 -16.52 -17.63 -5.07
CA LYS A 64 -17.22 -16.45 -4.55
C LYS A 64 -16.79 -16.14 -3.12
N ALA A 65 -16.66 -17.13 -2.23
CA ALA A 65 -16.21 -16.93 -0.86
C ALA A 65 -14.74 -16.45 -0.79
N GLN A 66 -13.88 -16.95 -1.67
CA GLN A 66 -12.51 -16.47 -1.81
C GLN A 66 -12.45 -15.00 -2.26
N ASP A 67 -13.22 -14.64 -3.30
CA ASP A 67 -13.29 -13.26 -3.80
C ASP A 67 -13.88 -12.28 -2.78
N GLU A 68 -14.83 -12.73 -1.96
CA GLU A 68 -15.37 -11.95 -0.83
C GLU A 68 -14.29 -11.63 0.20
N LYS A 69 -13.45 -12.60 0.59
CA LYS A 69 -12.34 -12.38 1.53
C LYS A 69 -11.34 -11.35 0.98
N PHE A 70 -10.96 -11.49 -0.28
CA PHE A 70 -10.06 -10.54 -0.94
C PHE A 70 -10.66 -9.14 -1.06
N SER A 71 -11.93 -9.02 -1.43
CA SER A 71 -12.65 -7.75 -1.46
C SER A 71 -12.69 -7.07 -0.08
N LEU A 72 -12.84 -7.86 0.99
CA LEU A 72 -12.81 -7.35 2.36
C LEU A 72 -11.42 -6.84 2.74
N ILE A 73 -10.35 -7.55 2.38
CA ILE A 73 -8.96 -7.10 2.58
C ILE A 73 -8.74 -5.74 1.89
N PHE A 74 -9.13 -5.63 0.63
CA PHE A 74 -9.01 -4.38 -0.13
C PHE A 74 -9.81 -3.23 0.49
N THR A 75 -11.03 -3.52 0.93
CA THR A 75 -11.92 -2.55 1.59
C THR A 75 -11.29 -2.05 2.90
N LEU A 76 -10.77 -2.97 3.72
CA LEU A 76 -10.11 -2.63 4.98
C LEU A 76 -8.85 -1.79 4.75
N ALA A 77 -8.02 -2.16 3.78
CA ALA A 77 -6.82 -1.41 3.42
C ALA A 77 -7.16 -0.01 2.91
N SER A 78 -8.16 0.12 2.03
CA SER A 78 -8.65 1.41 1.52
C SER A 78 -9.25 2.29 2.62
N PHE A 79 -9.99 1.68 3.55
CA PHE A 79 -10.53 2.40 4.71
C PHE A 79 -9.39 2.88 5.62
N MET A 80 -8.42 2.03 5.95
CA MET A 80 -7.26 2.40 6.77
C MET A 80 -6.40 3.49 6.12
N ASN A 81 -6.22 3.45 4.79
CA ASN A 81 -5.51 4.48 4.01
C ASN A 81 -6.07 5.88 4.29
N ASN A 82 -7.40 6.01 4.29
CA ASN A 82 -8.08 7.28 4.56
C ASN A 82 -8.16 7.58 6.06
N PHE A 83 -8.54 6.60 6.87
CA PHE A 83 -8.75 6.77 8.30
C PHE A 83 -7.47 7.19 9.03
N MET A 84 -6.33 6.56 8.71
CA MET A 84 -5.04 6.86 9.34
C MET A 84 -4.41 8.18 8.86
N THR A 85 -4.94 8.79 7.79
CA THR A 85 -4.50 10.12 7.35
C THR A 85 -4.80 11.17 8.42
N PHE A 86 -5.92 11.08 9.14
CA PHE A 86 -6.25 12.01 10.22
C PHE A 86 -5.27 11.98 11.41
N PRO A 87 -5.09 10.84 12.12
CA PRO A 87 -4.16 10.78 13.25
C PRO A 87 -2.73 11.05 12.81
N THR A 88 -2.34 10.64 11.60
CA THR A 88 -0.98 10.90 11.16
C THR A 88 -0.76 12.33 10.69
N GLY A 89 -1.78 13.01 10.18
CA GLY A 89 -1.75 14.46 9.96
C GLY A 89 -1.44 15.21 11.26
N TYR A 90 -2.09 14.83 12.37
CA TYR A 90 -1.76 15.38 13.69
C TYR A 90 -0.30 15.11 14.11
N ILE A 91 0.18 13.87 13.94
CA ILE A 91 1.57 13.51 14.27
C ILE A 91 2.54 14.33 13.41
N PHE A 92 2.24 14.47 12.12
CA PHE A 92 3.06 15.21 11.17
C PHE A 92 3.15 16.69 11.51
N ASP A 93 2.03 17.30 11.88
CA ASP A 93 1.99 18.71 12.28
C ASP A 93 2.75 18.95 13.60
N ARG A 94 2.66 18.01 14.56
CA ARG A 94 3.26 18.18 15.90
C ARG A 94 4.73 17.77 15.97
N PHE A 95 5.07 16.61 15.39
CA PHE A 95 6.37 15.96 15.51
C PHE A 95 7.22 16.07 14.24
N LYS A 96 6.72 16.80 13.24
CA LYS A 96 7.37 17.05 11.94
C LYS A 96 7.54 15.76 11.11
N THR A 97 8.12 15.96 9.94
CA THR A 97 8.27 14.96 8.86
C THR A 97 9.07 13.73 9.27
N THR A 98 10.12 13.90 10.08
CA THR A 98 11.04 12.80 10.42
C THR A 98 10.33 11.69 11.20
N VAL A 99 9.52 12.05 12.20
CA VAL A 99 8.79 11.08 13.01
C VAL A 99 7.72 10.37 12.18
N ALA A 100 6.99 11.13 11.36
CA ALA A 100 6.01 10.54 10.43
C ALA A 100 6.66 9.54 9.45
N ARG A 101 7.86 9.83 8.93
CA ARG A 101 8.59 8.89 8.06
C ARG A 101 9.06 7.64 8.79
N LEU A 102 9.52 7.73 10.03
CA LEU A 102 9.91 6.54 10.80
C LEU A 102 8.71 5.62 11.05
N ILE A 103 7.54 6.19 11.34
CA ILE A 103 6.29 5.44 11.48
C ILE A 103 5.90 4.78 10.15
N ALA A 104 6.00 5.52 9.04
CA ALA A 104 5.73 5.00 7.70
C ALA A 104 6.62 3.78 7.39
N ILE A 105 7.93 3.92 7.59
CA ILE A 105 8.92 2.85 7.36
C ILE A 105 8.63 1.64 8.23
N PHE A 106 8.28 1.85 9.50
CA PHE A 106 7.94 0.77 10.41
C PHE A 106 6.72 -0.03 9.91
N PHE A 107 5.60 0.64 9.63
CA PHE A 107 4.40 -0.03 9.14
C PHE A 107 4.64 -0.73 7.80
N TYR A 108 5.31 -0.05 6.87
CA TYR A 108 5.60 -0.59 5.55
C TYR A 108 6.51 -1.82 5.62
N THR A 109 7.60 -1.74 6.39
CA THR A 109 8.55 -2.85 6.55
C THR A 109 7.92 -4.04 7.27
N CYS A 110 7.14 -3.80 8.33
CA CYS A 110 6.41 -4.88 8.99
C CYS A 110 5.41 -5.54 8.03
N ALA A 111 4.68 -4.75 7.23
CA ALA A 111 3.72 -5.29 6.28
C ALA A 111 4.41 -6.15 5.19
N THR A 112 5.50 -5.66 4.59
CA THR A 112 6.23 -6.42 3.56
C THR A 112 6.88 -7.67 4.12
N ILE A 113 7.41 -7.64 5.35
CA ILE A 113 7.90 -8.84 6.04
C ILE A 113 6.77 -9.84 6.24
N ILE A 114 5.59 -9.41 6.73
CA ILE A 114 4.45 -10.29 6.92
C ILE A 114 4.06 -10.93 5.58
N ILE A 115 3.91 -10.13 4.51
CA ILE A 115 3.56 -10.64 3.17
C ILE A 115 4.61 -11.63 2.65
N ALA A 116 5.90 -11.34 2.84
CA ALA A 116 7.00 -12.19 2.37
C ALA A 116 7.02 -13.58 3.02
N PHE A 117 6.58 -13.70 4.28
CA PHE A 117 6.49 -14.98 5.00
C PHE A 117 5.07 -15.57 5.00
N THR A 118 4.10 -14.92 4.36
CA THR A 118 2.76 -15.47 4.26
C THR A 118 2.73 -16.59 3.21
N SER A 119 1.91 -17.60 3.46
CA SER A 119 1.63 -18.72 2.55
C SER A 119 0.13 -19.00 2.56
N ALA A 120 -0.35 -19.94 1.72
CA ALA A 120 -1.77 -20.32 1.69
C ALA A 120 -2.35 -20.66 3.07
N ASN A 121 -1.58 -21.35 3.93
CA ASN A 121 -2.00 -21.74 5.28
C ASN A 121 -2.10 -20.56 6.26
N THR A 122 -1.37 -19.48 6.00
CA THR A 122 -1.33 -18.27 6.83
C THR A 122 -1.97 -17.07 6.15
N ALA A 123 -2.76 -17.28 5.09
CA ALA A 123 -3.37 -16.22 4.28
C ALA A 123 -4.18 -15.20 5.08
N MET A 124 -4.70 -15.59 6.26
CA MET A 124 -5.37 -14.68 7.20
C MET A 124 -4.49 -13.50 7.65
N LEU A 125 -3.15 -13.63 7.62
CA LEU A 125 -2.23 -12.53 7.94
C LEU A 125 -2.34 -11.37 6.95
N LEU A 126 -2.87 -11.59 5.73
CA LEU A 126 -3.10 -10.51 4.76
C LEU A 126 -4.12 -9.47 5.26
N PHE A 127 -5.07 -9.86 6.12
CA PHE A 127 -6.00 -8.92 6.75
C PHE A 127 -5.30 -7.90 7.65
N LEU A 128 -4.13 -8.24 8.19
CA LEU A 128 -3.30 -7.32 8.97
C LEU A 128 -2.28 -6.61 8.09
N ALA A 129 -1.63 -7.36 7.18
CA ALA A 129 -0.52 -6.84 6.39
C ALA A 129 -0.95 -5.78 5.39
N MET A 130 -2.03 -6.00 4.63
CA MET A 130 -2.45 -5.07 3.58
C MET A 130 -2.89 -3.70 4.13
N PRO A 131 -3.64 -3.60 5.24
CA PRO A 131 -3.92 -2.29 5.82
C PRO A 131 -2.68 -1.61 6.40
N MET A 132 -1.76 -2.35 7.04
CA MET A 132 -0.48 -1.77 7.48
C MET A 132 0.34 -1.23 6.29
N LEU A 133 0.36 -1.95 5.17
CA LEU A 133 1.02 -1.53 3.93
C LEU A 133 0.41 -0.24 3.39
N ALA A 134 -0.92 -0.15 3.34
CA ALA A 134 -1.64 1.04 2.88
C ALA A 134 -1.34 2.26 3.76
N VAL A 135 -1.33 2.07 5.10
CA VAL A 135 -0.95 3.13 6.04
C VAL A 135 0.48 3.60 5.82
N GLY A 136 1.45 2.68 5.66
CA GLY A 136 2.82 3.07 5.34
C GLY A 136 2.91 3.85 4.02
N GLY A 137 2.19 3.40 3.00
CA GLY A 137 2.19 3.97 1.66
C GLY A 137 1.67 5.42 1.60
N ILE A 138 0.51 5.70 2.18
CA ILE A 138 -0.04 7.07 2.21
C ILE A 138 0.86 8.04 2.99
N LEU A 139 1.57 7.56 4.01
CA LEU A 139 2.51 8.39 4.76
C LEU A 139 3.76 8.75 3.97
N PHE A 140 4.25 7.84 3.11
CA PHE A 140 5.29 8.21 2.15
C PHE A 140 4.81 9.31 1.20
N LEU A 141 3.59 9.20 0.66
CA LEU A 141 3.04 10.29 -0.16
C LEU A 141 2.99 11.61 0.62
N ILE A 142 2.31 11.65 1.77
CA ILE A 142 2.11 12.90 2.56
C ILE A 142 3.46 13.55 2.90
N THR A 143 4.45 12.75 3.28
CA THR A 143 5.79 13.29 3.61
C THR A 143 6.54 13.80 2.38
N ASN A 144 6.40 13.14 1.23
CA ASN A 144 6.98 13.60 -0.04
C ASN A 144 6.31 14.85 -0.61
N LEU A 145 5.01 15.08 -0.35
CA LEU A 145 4.33 16.30 -0.77
C LEU A 145 4.97 17.58 -0.21
N GLN A 146 5.69 17.51 0.91
CA GLN A 146 6.43 18.65 1.46
C GLN A 146 7.55 19.14 0.54
N ILE A 147 8.10 18.27 -0.31
CA ILE A 147 9.17 18.63 -1.25
C ILE A 147 8.67 19.71 -2.21
N GLY A 148 7.37 19.76 -2.51
CA GLY A 148 6.76 20.84 -3.29
C GLY A 148 7.03 22.24 -2.70
N ASN A 149 7.18 22.36 -1.38
CA ASN A 149 7.47 23.65 -0.73
C ASN A 149 8.86 24.20 -1.12
N LEU A 150 9.79 23.34 -1.55
CA LEU A 150 11.14 23.76 -1.99
C LEU A 150 11.13 24.47 -3.35
N PHE A 151 10.06 24.28 -4.14
CA PHE A 151 9.97 24.76 -5.52
C PHE A 151 9.11 26.03 -5.69
N GLY A 152 8.70 26.66 -4.60
CA GLY A 152 8.02 27.97 -4.59
C GLY A 152 6.84 28.04 -5.57
N LYS A 153 7.00 28.80 -6.67
CA LYS A 153 5.97 28.97 -7.72
C LYS A 153 5.52 27.66 -8.37
N HIS A 154 6.37 26.63 -8.41
CA HIS A 154 6.07 25.34 -9.02
C HIS A 154 5.55 24.29 -8.03
N ARG A 155 5.28 24.67 -6.77
CA ARG A 155 4.81 23.77 -5.71
C ARG A 155 3.65 22.87 -6.14
N SER A 156 2.63 23.44 -6.78
CA SER A 156 1.44 22.69 -7.21
C SER A 156 1.82 21.61 -8.24
N THR A 157 2.63 21.95 -9.24
CA THR A 157 3.11 20.99 -10.24
C THR A 157 3.85 19.81 -9.61
N ILE A 158 4.71 20.08 -8.62
CA ILE A 158 5.44 19.03 -7.90
C ILE A 158 4.49 18.13 -7.09
N ILE A 159 3.51 18.73 -6.39
CA ILE A 159 2.49 17.98 -5.65
C ILE A 159 1.66 17.10 -6.59
N THR A 160 1.23 17.62 -7.74
CA THR A 160 0.51 16.84 -8.75
C THR A 160 1.36 15.68 -9.28
N LEU A 161 2.66 15.91 -9.51
CA LEU A 161 3.57 14.86 -9.98
C LEU A 161 3.70 13.71 -8.96
N TYR A 162 3.75 14.04 -7.66
CA TYR A 162 3.76 13.04 -6.59
C TYR A 162 2.46 12.23 -6.49
N ASN A 163 1.31 12.87 -6.63
CA ASN A 163 0.03 12.14 -6.67
C ASN A 163 -0.02 11.23 -7.90
N GLY A 164 0.40 11.73 -9.07
CA GLY A 164 0.49 10.91 -10.27
C GLY A 164 1.43 9.70 -10.10
N ALA A 165 2.58 9.90 -9.46
CA ALA A 165 3.51 8.82 -9.12
C ALA A 165 2.93 7.79 -8.14
N PHE A 166 2.15 8.25 -7.16
CA PHE A 166 1.45 7.39 -6.19
C PHE A 166 0.32 6.59 -6.83
N ASP A 167 -0.48 7.20 -7.70
CA ASP A 167 -1.60 6.51 -8.35
C ASP A 167 -1.13 5.56 -9.47
N SER A 168 0.10 5.75 -9.99
CA SER A 168 0.68 4.94 -11.07
C SER A 168 1.56 3.77 -10.59
N SER A 169 1.81 3.65 -9.28
CA SER A 169 2.70 2.63 -8.70
C SER A 169 2.10 1.23 -8.72
#